data_AF-A0A9D4WWF7-F1
#
_entry.id   AF-A0A9D4WWF7-F1
#
_cell.length_a   1.000
_cell.length_b   1.000
_cell.length_c   1.000
_cell.angle_alpha   90.00
_cell.angle_beta   90.00
_cell.angle_gamma   90.00
#
_symmetry.space_group_name_H-M   'P 1'
#
loop_
_entity.id
_entity.type
_entity.pdbx_description
1 polymer ?
#
loop_
_entity_poly.entity_id
_entity_poly.type
_entity_poly.pdbx_seq_one_letter_code
_entity_poly.pdbx_strand_id
1 'polypeptide(L)'
;VETAVDDINSDSTILGKTKLKLSFQEDSKYRGFFSIAEALQLMATHTVAIIDPQTSTTAHVISHIANELHVPLLSFSATDPTLSSLQFPFFIRTAFNDIFQMTAIADIVSHYVWREVIVVYGDDDHGRNVIGALADKLAERHCKISFKAPMTPDAKREEITDILVQVALAESRVIVLHTSTSWGPKVLSVAKSLGMMQNGYVWIATTFLTSYIDIDSPLSSDEMDNIQGSAQFHYWRIHGTTILALLLQQAIQHPTAHHYHALDPAVDITTKPHLSQNLSGSMLYKCAREPSHVTKNPNETISKQ
;
A
#
# COMPACT_ATOMS: atom_id res chain seq x y z
N VAL A 1 10.46 4.13 12.35
CA VAL A 1 11.61 4.87 11.77
C VAL A 1 12.60 5.28 12.84
N GLU A 2 12.14 5.86 13.96
CA GLU A 2 12.96 6.18 15.15
C GLU A 2 13.92 5.08 15.56
N THR A 3 13.42 3.88 15.86
CA THR A 3 14.25 2.74 16.29
C THR A 3 15.36 2.42 15.29
N ALA A 4 15.08 2.46 13.98
CA ALA A 4 16.10 2.21 12.96
C ALA A 4 17.19 3.29 12.95
N VAL A 5 16.84 4.54 13.26
CA VAL A 5 17.82 5.62 13.38
C VAL A 5 18.65 5.46 14.65
N ASP A 6 18.04 5.07 15.76
CA ASP A 6 18.75 4.80 17.02
C ASP A 6 19.73 3.63 16.87
N ASP A 7 19.31 2.55 16.19
CA ASP A 7 20.16 1.40 15.89
C ASP A 7 21.37 1.81 15.04
N ILE A 8 21.14 2.56 13.95
CA ILE A 8 22.22 3.07 13.07
C ILE A 8 23.17 3.99 13.84
N ASN A 9 22.64 4.89 14.67
CA ASN A 9 23.45 5.84 15.43
C ASN A 9 24.24 5.21 16.58
N SER A 10 23.78 4.05 17.07
CA SER A 10 24.44 3.30 18.14
C SER A 10 25.61 2.48 17.61
N ASP A 11 25.58 2.08 16.34
CA ASP A 11 26.66 1.35 15.68
C ASP A 11 27.61 2.29 14.89
N SER A 12 28.73 2.63 15.53
CA SER A 12 29.77 3.46 14.93
C SER A 12 30.42 2.85 13.67
N THR A 13 30.22 1.57 13.37
CA THR A 13 30.74 0.93 12.15
C THR A 13 29.96 1.31 10.90
N ILE A 14 28.71 1.78 11.03
CA ILE A 14 27.83 2.08 9.90
C ILE A 14 28.11 3.48 9.33
N LEU A 15 28.06 4.52 10.18
CA LEU A 15 28.22 5.92 9.77
C LEU A 15 29.46 6.62 10.36
N GLY A 16 30.33 5.88 11.06
CA GLY A 16 31.55 6.41 11.66
C GLY A 16 31.23 7.48 12.71
N LYS A 17 31.68 8.71 12.46
CA LYS A 17 31.44 9.88 13.32
C LYS A 17 30.18 10.66 12.96
N THR A 18 29.46 10.25 11.92
CA THR A 18 28.25 10.91 11.46
C THR A 18 27.04 10.32 12.17
N LYS A 19 26.11 11.16 12.61
CA LYS A 19 24.80 10.72 13.14
C LYS A 19 23.67 11.17 12.22
N LEU A 20 22.65 10.32 12.11
CA LEU A 20 21.37 10.66 11.52
C LEU A 20 20.53 11.42 12.54
N LYS A 21 20.03 12.58 12.14
CA LYS A 21 19.08 13.36 12.93
C LYS A 21 17.72 13.33 12.26
N LEU A 22 16.74 12.74 12.94
CA LEU A 22 15.34 12.84 12.55
C LEU A 22 14.79 14.20 12.97
N SER A 23 14.22 14.93 12.01
CA SER A 23 13.36 16.07 12.33
C SER A 23 11.92 15.63 12.06
N PHE A 24 11.13 15.63 13.12
CA PHE A 24 9.71 15.28 13.10
C PHE A 24 8.88 16.54 12.91
N GLN A 25 7.78 16.44 12.17
CA GLN A 25 6.69 17.40 12.24
C GLN A 25 5.38 16.69 12.58
N GLU A 26 4.40 17.46 13.04
CA GLU A 26 3.11 16.96 13.55
C GLU A 26 2.42 16.01 12.56
N ASP A 27 1.58 15.14 13.11
CA ASP A 27 0.81 14.19 12.32
C ASP A 27 -0.14 14.92 11.37
N SER A 28 0.10 14.79 10.07
CA SER A 28 -0.69 15.45 9.03
C SER A 28 -2.10 14.86 8.88
N LYS A 29 -2.43 13.79 9.63
CA LYS A 29 -3.68 13.04 9.62
C LYS A 29 -4.14 12.68 8.21
N TYR A 30 -3.22 12.25 7.35
CA TYR A 30 -3.49 11.93 5.94
C TYR A 30 -4.02 13.10 5.08
N ARG A 31 -3.90 14.33 5.56
CA ARG A 31 -4.31 15.50 4.77
C ARG A 31 -3.20 15.82 3.77
N GLY A 32 -3.43 15.45 2.52
CA GLY A 32 -2.47 15.61 1.43
C GLY A 32 -1.86 17.01 1.36
N PHE A 33 -2.66 18.06 1.51
CA PHE A 33 -2.18 19.44 1.50
C PHE A 33 -1.13 19.74 2.58
N PHE A 34 -1.39 19.37 3.84
CA PHE A 34 -0.45 19.60 4.94
C PHE A 34 0.83 18.79 4.73
N SER A 35 0.70 17.53 4.31
CA SER A 35 1.85 16.67 3.98
C SER A 35 2.75 17.28 2.90
N ILE A 36 2.15 17.85 1.84
CA ILE A 36 2.89 18.51 0.77
C ILE A 36 3.58 19.78 1.30
N ALA A 37 2.86 20.62 2.03
CA ALA A 37 3.39 21.87 2.58
C ALA A 37 4.57 21.62 3.54
N GLU A 38 4.47 20.59 4.37
CA GLU A 38 5.52 20.15 5.27
C GLU A 38 6.73 19.61 4.52
N ALA A 39 6.53 18.73 3.54
CA ALA A 39 7.62 18.21 2.73
C ALA A 39 8.39 19.34 2.02
N LEU A 40 7.69 20.35 1.51
CA LEU A 40 8.29 21.55 0.92
C LEU A 40 9.16 22.31 1.92
N GLN A 41 8.65 22.56 3.13
CA GLN A 41 9.42 23.24 4.18
C GLN A 41 10.65 22.44 4.59
N LEU A 42 10.54 21.11 4.69
CA LEU A 42 11.66 20.25 5.01
C LEU A 42 12.71 20.29 3.89
N MET A 43 12.33 20.17 2.62
CA MET A 43 13.29 20.23 1.51
C MET A 43 13.99 21.59 1.38
N ALA A 44 13.35 22.69 1.80
CA ALA A 44 13.94 24.03 1.79
C ALA A 44 15.06 24.23 2.84
N THR A 45 15.38 23.21 3.64
CA THR A 45 16.41 23.26 4.67
C THR A 45 17.51 22.22 4.40
N HIS A 46 18.48 22.04 5.30
CA HIS A 46 19.58 21.07 5.16
C HIS A 46 19.11 19.60 5.31
N THR A 47 18.18 19.15 4.48
CA THR A 47 17.63 17.80 4.41
C THR A 47 18.42 16.96 3.43
N VAL A 48 18.84 15.77 3.85
CA VAL A 48 19.57 14.84 2.97
C VAL A 48 18.67 13.75 2.39
N ALA A 49 17.49 13.52 2.99
CA ALA A 49 16.44 12.65 2.49
C ALA A 49 15.12 12.95 3.21
N ILE A 50 14.01 12.69 2.52
CA ILE A 50 12.67 12.65 3.10
C ILE A 50 12.20 11.20 3.11
N ILE A 51 11.66 10.77 4.24
CA ILE A 51 11.02 9.47 4.40
C ILE A 51 9.53 9.72 4.59
N ASP A 52 8.72 8.89 3.94
CA ASP A 52 7.30 8.71 4.16
C ASP A 52 6.33 9.76 3.57
N PRO A 53 6.29 9.97 2.25
CA PRO A 53 5.01 10.26 1.64
C PRO A 53 4.15 8.98 1.70
N GLN A 54 3.16 8.96 2.60
CA GLN A 54 2.38 7.75 2.89
C GLN A 54 1.49 7.31 1.72
N THR A 55 0.90 8.26 1.01
CA THR A 55 0.00 7.97 -0.11
C THR A 55 0.72 8.14 -1.43
N SER A 56 0.39 7.30 -2.40
CA SER A 56 0.90 7.42 -3.77
C SER A 56 0.58 8.80 -4.38
N THR A 57 -0.60 9.35 -4.11
CA THR A 57 -1.01 10.68 -4.57
C THR A 57 -0.08 11.77 -4.03
N THR A 58 0.22 11.75 -2.72
CA THR A 58 1.16 12.71 -2.11
C THR A 58 2.59 12.49 -2.62
N ALA A 59 3.01 11.24 -2.81
CA ALA A 59 4.32 10.90 -3.34
C ALA A 59 4.53 11.46 -4.75
N HIS A 60 3.54 11.40 -5.63
CA HIS A 60 3.61 12.01 -6.97
C HIS A 60 3.89 13.50 -6.90
N VAL A 61 3.10 14.23 -6.10
CA VAL A 61 3.24 15.68 -5.96
C VAL A 61 4.63 16.04 -5.44
N ILE A 62 5.06 15.40 -4.36
CA ILE A 62 6.35 15.69 -3.71
C ILE A 62 7.53 15.26 -4.60
N SER A 63 7.39 14.21 -5.42
CA SER A 63 8.47 13.72 -6.28
C SER A 63 8.91 14.74 -7.32
N HIS A 64 8.00 15.56 -7.84
CA HIS A 64 8.38 16.64 -8.75
C HIS A 64 9.30 17.66 -8.08
N ILE A 65 9.03 18.03 -6.83
CA ILE A 65 9.89 18.98 -6.11
C ILE A 65 11.21 18.30 -5.68
N ALA A 66 11.13 17.04 -5.25
CA ALA A 66 12.29 16.23 -4.89
C ALA A 66 13.30 16.16 -6.04
N ASN A 67 12.83 16.07 -7.28
CA ASN A 67 13.68 16.10 -8.47
C ASN A 67 14.40 17.43 -8.65
N GLU A 68 13.69 18.55 -8.54
CA GLU A 68 14.29 19.89 -8.69
C GLU A 68 15.36 20.14 -7.61
N LEU A 69 15.08 19.73 -6.37
CA LEU A 69 15.97 19.92 -5.24
C LEU A 69 17.01 18.81 -5.08
N HIS A 70 16.95 17.76 -5.91
CA HIS A 70 17.81 16.58 -5.85
C HIS A 70 17.83 15.92 -4.46
N VAL A 71 16.67 15.90 -3.80
CA VAL A 71 16.49 15.31 -2.46
C VAL A 71 15.86 13.92 -2.61
N PRO A 72 16.52 12.83 -2.21
CA PRO A 72 15.92 11.50 -2.21
C PRO A 72 14.63 11.44 -1.39
N LEU A 73 13.58 10.87 -1.99
CA LEU A 73 12.28 10.65 -1.39
C LEU A 73 12.04 9.16 -1.24
N LEU A 74 12.05 8.66 -0.01
CA LEU A 74 11.86 7.25 0.31
C LEU A 74 10.44 6.99 0.83
N SER A 75 9.61 6.26 0.09
CA SER A 75 8.30 5.80 0.58
C SER A 75 8.31 4.32 0.95
N PHE A 76 7.71 3.97 2.09
CA PHE A 76 7.50 2.58 2.48
C PHE A 76 6.07 2.07 2.21
N SER A 77 5.17 2.94 1.74
CA SER A 77 3.75 2.61 1.52
C SER A 77 3.18 3.05 0.17
N ALA A 78 3.86 3.89 -0.62
CA ALA A 78 3.39 4.28 -1.95
C ALA A 78 3.63 3.19 -3.00
N THR A 79 2.55 2.59 -3.48
CA THR A 79 2.57 1.38 -4.33
C THR A 79 2.30 1.64 -5.81
N ASP A 80 1.91 2.87 -6.18
CA ASP A 80 1.54 3.23 -7.55
C ASP A 80 2.61 2.81 -8.59
N PRO A 81 2.23 2.12 -9.69
CA PRO A 81 3.17 1.69 -10.71
C PRO A 81 3.93 2.83 -11.39
N THR A 82 3.28 3.98 -11.57
CA THR A 82 3.80 5.11 -12.33
C THR A 82 4.90 5.89 -11.60
N LEU A 83 5.01 5.73 -10.27
CA LEU A 83 6.13 6.27 -9.48
C LEU A 83 7.48 5.61 -9.81
N SER A 84 7.51 4.50 -10.54
CA SER A 84 8.75 3.91 -11.08
C SER A 84 9.19 4.50 -12.43
N SER A 85 8.49 5.51 -12.93
CA SER A 85 8.87 6.21 -14.15
C SER A 85 10.22 6.92 -14.00
N LEU A 86 11.00 6.98 -15.09
CA LEU A 86 12.25 7.73 -15.16
C LEU A 86 12.07 9.23 -14.90
N GLN A 87 10.83 9.73 -14.91
CA GLN A 87 10.52 11.11 -14.52
C GLN A 87 10.71 11.38 -13.02
N PHE A 88 10.88 10.34 -12.18
CA PHE A 88 11.06 10.48 -10.73
C PHE A 88 12.40 9.87 -10.24
N PRO A 89 13.56 10.34 -10.71
CA PRO A 89 14.86 9.74 -10.41
C PRO A 89 15.25 9.76 -8.93
N PHE A 90 14.64 10.64 -8.11
CA PHE A 90 14.88 10.73 -6.68
C PHE A 90 13.85 9.97 -5.83
N PHE A 91 12.83 9.37 -6.46
CA PHE A 91 11.88 8.54 -5.75
C PHE A 91 12.43 7.12 -5.57
N ILE A 92 12.44 6.68 -4.32
CA ILE A 92 12.85 5.34 -3.91
C ILE A 92 11.72 4.77 -3.07
N ARG A 93 11.48 3.46 -3.17
CA ARG A 93 10.51 2.81 -2.29
C ARG A 93 10.99 1.48 -1.75
N THR A 94 10.54 1.17 -0.55
CA THR A 94 10.57 -0.18 0.03
C THR A 94 9.20 -0.86 -0.05
N ALA A 95 8.16 -0.14 -0.46
CA ALA A 95 6.86 -0.68 -0.82
C ALA A 95 6.95 -1.58 -2.06
N PHE A 96 6.00 -2.50 -2.18
CA PHE A 96 5.81 -3.24 -3.42
C PHE A 96 5.26 -2.32 -4.52
N ASN A 97 5.31 -2.81 -5.77
CA ASN A 97 4.71 -2.15 -6.93
C ASN A 97 3.39 -2.84 -7.27
N ASP A 98 2.29 -2.09 -7.34
CA ASP A 98 0.97 -2.63 -7.69
C ASP A 98 0.94 -3.34 -9.04
N ILE A 99 1.89 -3.07 -9.95
CA ILE A 99 1.99 -3.77 -11.24
C ILE A 99 2.07 -5.29 -11.07
N PHE A 100 2.72 -5.78 -10.01
CA PHE A 100 2.83 -7.21 -9.75
C PHE A 100 1.48 -7.80 -9.34
N GLN A 101 0.73 -7.08 -8.51
CA GLN A 101 -0.62 -7.49 -8.16
C GLN A 101 -1.55 -7.44 -9.38
N MET A 102 -1.47 -6.40 -10.21
CA MET A 102 -2.30 -6.29 -11.42
C MET A 102 -1.98 -7.40 -12.43
N THR A 103 -0.71 -7.78 -12.54
CA THR A 103 -0.27 -8.95 -13.33
C THR A 103 -0.92 -10.23 -12.81
N ALA A 104 -0.87 -10.47 -11.50
CA ALA A 104 -1.45 -11.65 -10.87
C ALA A 104 -2.98 -11.69 -11.00
N ILE A 105 -3.68 -10.56 -10.84
CA ILE A 105 -5.13 -10.47 -11.06
C ILE A 105 -5.45 -10.83 -12.51
N ALA A 106 -4.69 -10.30 -13.47
CA ALA A 106 -4.91 -10.61 -14.88
C ALA A 106 -4.64 -12.10 -15.18
N ASP A 107 -3.62 -12.71 -14.57
CA ASP A 107 -3.34 -14.15 -14.67
C ASP A 107 -4.51 -14.98 -14.14
N ILE A 108 -5.09 -14.62 -12.98
CA ILE A 108 -6.28 -15.29 -12.43
C ILE A 108 -7.46 -15.18 -13.38
N VAL A 109 -7.73 -13.98 -13.87
CA VAL A 109 -8.85 -13.71 -14.80
C VAL A 109 -8.71 -14.58 -16.05
N SER A 110 -7.51 -14.65 -16.63
CA SER A 110 -7.21 -15.49 -17.79
C SER A 110 -7.31 -16.99 -17.48
N HIS A 111 -6.78 -17.42 -16.32
CA HIS A 111 -6.77 -18.82 -15.90
C HIS A 111 -8.19 -19.40 -15.76
N TYR A 112 -9.11 -18.63 -15.19
CA TYR A 112 -10.53 -19.00 -15.07
C TYR A 112 -11.34 -18.72 -16.34
N VAL A 113 -10.70 -18.30 -17.43
CA VAL A 113 -11.32 -18.00 -18.73
C VAL A 113 -12.38 -16.89 -18.63
N TRP A 114 -12.24 -16.01 -17.63
CA TRP A 114 -13.04 -14.80 -17.53
C TRP A 114 -12.50 -13.79 -18.55
N ARG A 115 -13.36 -13.33 -19.47
CA ARG A 115 -12.94 -12.39 -20.53
C ARG A 115 -13.10 -10.93 -20.13
N GLU A 116 -13.98 -10.66 -19.18
CA GLU A 116 -14.38 -9.31 -18.83
C GLU A 116 -14.47 -9.15 -17.32
N VAL A 117 -13.92 -8.07 -16.79
CA VAL A 117 -14.03 -7.71 -15.37
C VAL A 117 -14.63 -6.32 -15.20
N ILE A 118 -15.28 -6.12 -14.06
CA ILE A 118 -15.68 -4.83 -13.56
C ILE A 118 -14.62 -4.37 -12.56
N VAL A 119 -14.29 -3.08 -12.56
CA VAL A 119 -13.39 -2.50 -11.56
C VAL A 119 -14.12 -1.46 -10.74
N VAL A 120 -14.12 -1.62 -9.42
CA VAL A 120 -14.58 -0.63 -8.44
C VAL A 120 -13.34 -0.07 -7.76
N TYR A 121 -13.10 1.23 -7.87
CA TYR A 121 -11.83 1.81 -7.44
C TYR A 121 -11.95 3.22 -6.88
N GLY A 122 -11.01 3.63 -6.03
CA GLY A 122 -10.89 5.01 -5.57
C GLY A 122 -10.53 5.96 -6.72
N ASP A 123 -11.32 7.01 -6.95
CA ASP A 123 -11.13 7.94 -8.06
C ASP A 123 -10.09 9.04 -7.75
N ASP A 124 -8.89 8.60 -7.37
CA ASP A 124 -7.70 9.42 -7.25
C ASP A 124 -6.65 9.01 -8.30
N ASP A 125 -5.50 9.69 -8.30
CA ASP A 125 -4.42 9.39 -9.26
C ASP A 125 -3.93 7.96 -9.09
N HIS A 126 -3.78 7.50 -7.85
CA HIS A 126 -3.33 6.15 -7.54
C HIS A 126 -4.28 5.11 -8.13
N GLY A 127 -5.58 5.21 -7.84
CA GLY A 127 -6.57 4.27 -8.33
C GLY A 127 -6.66 4.27 -9.85
N ARG A 128 -6.66 5.45 -10.50
CA ARG A 128 -6.65 5.53 -11.98
C ARG A 128 -5.41 4.88 -12.59
N ASN A 129 -4.24 5.08 -11.99
CA ASN A 129 -2.98 4.50 -12.46
C ASN A 129 -2.95 2.97 -12.30
N VAL A 130 -3.43 2.45 -11.16
CA VAL A 130 -3.55 1.01 -10.91
C VAL A 130 -4.53 0.36 -11.88
N ILE A 131 -5.69 0.99 -12.13
CA ILE A 131 -6.67 0.50 -13.11
C ILE A 131 -6.13 0.56 -14.55
N GLY A 132 -5.31 1.57 -14.87
CA GLY A 132 -4.57 1.62 -16.13
C GLY A 132 -3.64 0.41 -16.29
N ALA A 133 -2.81 0.15 -15.29
CA ALA A 133 -1.90 -1.00 -15.30
C ALA A 133 -2.65 -2.34 -15.39
N LEU A 134 -3.79 -2.48 -14.72
CA LEU A 134 -4.65 -3.66 -14.84
C LEU A 134 -5.20 -3.83 -16.25
N ALA A 135 -5.66 -2.74 -16.88
CA ALA A 135 -6.19 -2.78 -18.24
C ALA A 135 -5.14 -3.31 -19.23
N ASP A 136 -3.89 -2.84 -19.10
CA ASP A 136 -2.78 -3.30 -19.93
C ASP A 136 -2.49 -4.79 -19.70
N LYS A 137 -2.44 -5.23 -18.44
CA LYS A 137 -2.21 -6.65 -18.10
C LYS A 137 -3.35 -7.57 -18.53
N LEU A 138 -4.59 -7.11 -18.49
CA LEU A 138 -5.72 -7.86 -19.04
C LEU A 138 -5.64 -7.96 -20.55
N ALA A 139 -5.27 -6.86 -21.24
CA ALA A 139 -5.15 -6.84 -22.69
C ALA A 139 -4.08 -7.81 -23.21
N GLU A 140 -2.94 -7.91 -22.52
CA GLU A 140 -1.89 -8.92 -22.78
C GLU A 140 -2.43 -10.37 -22.77
N ARG A 141 -3.54 -10.61 -22.07
CA ARG A 141 -4.18 -11.93 -21.89
C ARG A 141 -5.50 -12.07 -22.65
N HIS A 142 -5.79 -11.15 -23.57
CA HIS A 142 -7.06 -11.09 -24.32
C HIS A 142 -8.31 -10.95 -23.44
N CYS A 143 -8.15 -10.35 -22.27
CA CYS A 143 -9.22 -9.96 -21.36
C CYS A 143 -9.38 -8.42 -21.39
N LYS A 144 -10.45 -7.88 -20.82
CA LYS A 144 -10.66 -6.43 -20.73
C LYS A 144 -11.45 -6.02 -19.49
N ILE A 145 -11.38 -4.73 -19.18
CA ILE A 145 -12.30 -4.09 -18.23
C ILE A 145 -13.56 -3.71 -19.01
N SER A 146 -14.72 -4.26 -18.64
CA SER A 146 -16.00 -3.96 -19.30
C SER A 146 -16.78 -2.83 -18.63
N PHE A 147 -16.54 -2.60 -17.33
CA PHE A 147 -17.13 -1.48 -16.60
C PHE A 147 -16.14 -0.90 -15.58
N LYS A 148 -16.07 0.43 -15.51
CA LYS A 148 -15.27 1.19 -14.54
C LYS A 148 -16.21 1.94 -13.62
N ALA A 149 -16.15 1.62 -12.33
CA ALA A 149 -16.93 2.23 -11.26
C ALA A 149 -16.00 3.07 -10.37
N PRO A 150 -15.68 4.32 -10.76
CA PRO A 150 -14.94 5.24 -9.91
C PRO A 150 -15.75 5.57 -8.66
N MET A 151 -15.09 5.61 -7.51
CA MET A 151 -15.68 5.93 -6.22
C MET A 151 -14.89 7.06 -5.59
N THR A 152 -15.58 8.11 -5.17
CA THR A 152 -14.95 9.16 -4.37
C THR A 152 -14.43 8.55 -3.06
N PRO A 153 -13.16 8.81 -2.66
CA PRO A 153 -12.68 8.43 -1.34
C PRO A 153 -13.64 8.92 -0.25
N ASP A 154 -13.92 8.06 0.73
CA ASP A 154 -14.85 8.31 1.84
C ASP A 154 -16.33 8.52 1.41
N ALA A 155 -16.72 7.98 0.25
CA ALA A 155 -18.09 8.03 -0.26
C ALA A 155 -19.14 7.60 0.78
N LYS A 156 -20.31 8.23 0.71
CA LYS A 156 -21.44 7.90 1.59
C LYS A 156 -22.06 6.55 1.20
N ARG A 157 -22.82 5.96 2.11
CA ARG A 157 -23.41 4.63 1.87
C ARG A 157 -24.36 4.67 0.66
N GLU A 158 -25.07 5.77 0.48
CA GLU A 158 -26.00 6.00 -0.63
C GLU A 158 -25.23 6.04 -1.96
N GLU A 159 -24.14 6.80 -2.02
CA GLU A 159 -23.26 6.88 -3.21
C GLU A 159 -22.67 5.51 -3.56
N ILE A 160 -22.20 4.76 -2.56
CA ILE A 160 -21.72 3.39 -2.75
C ILE A 160 -22.85 2.50 -3.29
N THR A 161 -24.06 2.65 -2.77
CA THR A 161 -25.24 1.87 -3.18
C THR A 161 -25.57 2.14 -4.65
N ASP A 162 -25.62 3.42 -5.05
CA ASP A 162 -25.94 3.82 -6.43
C ASP A 162 -24.95 3.23 -7.44
N ILE A 163 -23.65 3.28 -7.11
CA ILE A 163 -22.60 2.70 -7.94
C ILE A 163 -22.72 1.18 -8.00
N LEU A 164 -22.93 0.51 -6.86
CA LEU A 164 -23.04 -0.96 -6.83
C LEU A 164 -24.31 -1.48 -7.53
N VAL A 165 -25.40 -0.70 -7.56
CA VAL A 165 -26.58 -1.02 -8.38
C VAL A 165 -26.22 -1.01 -9.87
N GLN A 166 -25.43 -0.04 -10.34
CA GLN A 166 -24.96 -0.04 -11.73
C GLN A 166 -24.04 -1.23 -12.01
N VAL A 167 -23.14 -1.56 -11.08
CA VAL A 167 -22.28 -2.76 -11.16
C VAL A 167 -23.13 -4.03 -11.26
N ALA A 168 -24.23 -4.14 -10.51
CA ALA A 168 -25.10 -5.31 -10.53
C ALA A 168 -25.89 -5.46 -11.85
N LEU A 169 -26.10 -4.37 -12.59
CA LEU A 169 -26.75 -4.34 -13.90
C LEU A 169 -25.78 -4.66 -15.06
N ALA A 170 -24.47 -4.58 -14.84
CA ALA A 170 -23.48 -4.94 -15.84
C ALA A 170 -23.44 -6.46 -16.08
N GLU A 171 -22.92 -6.85 -17.25
CA GLU A 171 -22.93 -8.25 -17.70
C GLU A 171 -21.92 -9.13 -16.94
N SER A 172 -20.72 -8.60 -16.68
CA SER A 172 -19.70 -9.34 -15.92
C SER A 172 -20.05 -9.42 -14.44
N ARG A 173 -19.67 -10.52 -13.81
CA ARG A 173 -19.81 -10.75 -12.36
C ARG A 173 -18.48 -10.88 -11.63
N VAL A 174 -17.37 -10.65 -12.35
CA VAL A 174 -16.02 -10.65 -11.79
C VAL A 174 -15.64 -9.21 -11.49
N ILE A 175 -15.56 -8.90 -10.19
CA ILE A 175 -15.38 -7.54 -9.68
C ILE A 175 -14.01 -7.45 -9.02
N VAL A 176 -13.17 -6.56 -9.52
CA VAL A 176 -11.91 -6.19 -8.88
C VAL A 176 -12.15 -4.94 -8.03
N LEU A 177 -11.83 -5.04 -6.74
CA LEU A 177 -12.01 -3.96 -5.76
C LEU A 177 -10.65 -3.37 -5.37
N HIS A 178 -10.43 -2.11 -5.72
CA HIS A 178 -9.21 -1.37 -5.41
C HIS A 178 -9.48 -0.08 -4.64
N THR A 179 -9.37 -0.13 -3.32
CA THR A 179 -9.75 0.96 -2.40
C THR A 179 -8.69 1.15 -1.32
N SER A 180 -8.93 2.06 -0.37
CA SER A 180 -8.16 2.13 0.88
C SER A 180 -8.78 1.25 1.97
N THR A 181 -8.03 1.09 3.08
CA THR A 181 -8.50 0.44 4.31
C THR A 181 -9.63 1.21 4.99
N SER A 182 -9.74 2.53 4.79
CA SER A 182 -10.74 3.37 5.49
C SER A 182 -12.17 3.19 4.98
N TRP A 183 -12.37 2.97 3.69
CA TRP A 183 -13.72 2.87 3.10
C TRP A 183 -13.97 1.58 2.29
N GLY A 184 -12.95 0.79 1.99
CA GLY A 184 -13.09 -0.52 1.37
C GLY A 184 -14.05 -1.49 2.09
N PRO A 185 -13.93 -1.64 3.42
CA PRO A 185 -14.86 -2.48 4.19
C PRO A 185 -16.32 -2.04 4.06
N LYS A 186 -16.57 -0.73 3.95
CA LYS A 186 -17.91 -0.17 3.73
C LYS A 186 -18.48 -0.59 2.37
N VAL A 187 -17.67 -0.67 1.33
CA VAL A 187 -18.10 -1.17 0.01
C VAL A 187 -18.54 -2.63 0.09
N LEU A 188 -17.75 -3.49 0.74
CA LEU A 188 -18.08 -4.90 0.92
C LEU A 188 -19.35 -5.10 1.76
N SER A 189 -19.53 -4.29 2.81
CA SER A 189 -20.77 -4.28 3.60
C SER A 189 -22.00 -3.91 2.77
N VAL A 190 -21.91 -2.88 1.90
CA VAL A 190 -23.02 -2.51 1.00
C VAL A 190 -23.26 -3.61 -0.03
N ALA A 191 -22.20 -4.14 -0.65
CA ALA A 191 -22.29 -5.24 -1.61
C ALA A 191 -23.03 -6.44 -1.03
N LYS A 192 -22.73 -6.80 0.22
CA LYS A 192 -23.44 -7.86 0.94
C LYS A 192 -24.92 -7.53 1.14
N SER A 193 -25.24 -6.31 1.55
CA SER A 193 -26.64 -5.88 1.71
C SER A 193 -27.44 -5.90 0.40
N LEU A 194 -26.77 -5.81 -0.74
CA LEU A 194 -27.35 -5.94 -2.08
C LEU A 194 -27.34 -7.39 -2.62
N GLY A 195 -26.90 -8.36 -1.81
CA GLY A 195 -26.80 -9.77 -2.21
C GLY A 195 -25.64 -10.07 -3.17
N MET A 196 -24.71 -9.13 -3.37
CA MET A 196 -23.60 -9.26 -4.32
C MET A 196 -22.42 -10.09 -3.79
N MET A 197 -22.47 -10.54 -2.54
CA MET A 197 -21.48 -11.45 -1.94
C MET A 197 -21.90 -12.93 -2.03
N GLN A 198 -23.05 -13.21 -2.65
CA GLN A 198 -23.57 -14.57 -2.80
C GLN A 198 -23.01 -15.28 -4.04
N ASN A 199 -23.35 -16.57 -4.18
CA ASN A 199 -23.03 -17.35 -5.37
C ASN A 199 -23.49 -16.62 -6.65
N GLY A 200 -22.58 -16.53 -7.62
CA GLY A 200 -22.81 -15.82 -8.87
C GLY A 200 -21.97 -14.55 -9.03
N TYR A 201 -21.33 -14.08 -7.96
CA TYR A 201 -20.33 -13.01 -8.00
C TYR A 201 -18.94 -13.52 -7.61
N VAL A 202 -17.92 -12.88 -8.14
CA VAL A 202 -16.53 -13.08 -7.75
C VAL A 202 -15.95 -11.72 -7.37
N TRP A 203 -15.48 -11.59 -6.14
CA TRP A 203 -14.77 -10.39 -5.67
C TRP A 203 -13.27 -10.67 -5.55
N ILE A 204 -12.47 -9.89 -6.25
CA ILE A 204 -11.01 -9.90 -6.16
C ILE A 204 -10.60 -8.60 -5.49
N ALA A 205 -10.30 -8.66 -4.19
CA ALA A 205 -9.84 -7.50 -3.44
C ALA A 205 -8.33 -7.33 -3.60
N THR A 206 -7.91 -6.09 -3.81
CA THR A 206 -6.48 -5.74 -3.80
C THR A 206 -5.92 -5.73 -2.37
N THR A 207 -4.66 -5.31 -2.20
CA THR A 207 -3.89 -5.45 -0.95
C THR A 207 -4.51 -4.73 0.25
N PHE A 208 -5.39 -3.75 0.01
CA PHE A 208 -6.08 -3.03 1.08
C PHE A 208 -6.80 -3.97 2.04
N LEU A 209 -7.40 -5.06 1.54
CA LEU A 209 -8.17 -5.97 2.39
C LEU A 209 -7.25 -6.73 3.35
N THR A 210 -6.10 -7.18 2.86
CA THR A 210 -5.06 -7.79 3.71
C THR A 210 -4.57 -6.79 4.76
N SER A 211 -4.26 -5.55 4.35
CA SER A 211 -3.83 -4.52 5.31
C SER A 211 -4.91 -4.20 6.35
N TYR A 212 -6.18 -4.17 5.97
CA TYR A 212 -7.30 -3.97 6.90
C TYR A 212 -7.40 -5.12 7.92
N ILE A 213 -7.31 -6.37 7.47
CA ILE A 213 -7.32 -7.55 8.35
C ILE A 213 -6.14 -7.49 9.34
N ASP A 214 -4.94 -7.10 8.88
CA ASP A 214 -3.75 -7.03 9.74
C ASP A 214 -3.84 -5.92 10.78
N ILE A 215 -4.40 -4.75 10.41
CA ILE A 215 -4.51 -3.59 11.30
C ILE A 215 -5.56 -3.83 12.39
N ASP A 216 -6.74 -4.33 12.01
CA ASP A 216 -7.90 -4.44 12.90
C ASP A 216 -8.08 -5.84 13.48
N SER A 217 -7.00 -6.63 13.52
CA SER A 217 -7.03 -8.00 14.05
C SER A 217 -7.18 -8.04 15.59
N PRO A 218 -8.11 -8.84 16.15
CA PRO A 218 -9.09 -9.67 15.44
C PRO A 218 -10.32 -8.85 14.99
N LEU A 219 -10.75 -9.06 13.74
CA LEU A 219 -11.98 -8.47 13.22
C LEU A 219 -13.22 -8.95 14.00
N SER A 220 -14.24 -8.09 14.09
CA SER A 220 -15.54 -8.49 14.65
C SER A 220 -16.22 -9.55 13.78
N SER A 221 -17.20 -10.25 14.35
CA SER A 221 -17.98 -11.26 13.61
C SER A 221 -18.66 -10.65 12.38
N ASP A 222 -19.19 -9.43 12.50
CA ASP A 222 -19.88 -8.75 11.40
C ASP A 222 -18.90 -8.36 10.28
N GLU A 223 -17.69 -7.91 10.63
CA GLU A 223 -16.64 -7.57 9.65
C GLU A 223 -16.12 -8.81 8.93
N MET A 224 -15.87 -9.91 9.65
CA MET A 224 -15.49 -11.18 9.04
C MET A 224 -16.58 -11.69 8.08
N ASP A 225 -17.84 -11.60 8.48
CA ASP A 225 -18.99 -12.02 7.67
C ASP A 225 -19.19 -11.10 6.44
N ASN A 226 -18.71 -9.86 6.46
CA ASN A 226 -18.78 -8.95 5.30
C ASN A 226 -17.74 -9.25 4.22
N ILE A 227 -16.61 -9.85 4.59
CA ILE A 227 -15.51 -10.14 3.65
C ILE A 227 -15.54 -11.58 3.13
N GLN A 228 -16.39 -12.44 3.70
CA GLN A 228 -16.56 -13.82 3.30
C GLN A 228 -17.01 -13.90 1.82
N GLY A 229 -16.22 -14.59 1.00
CA GLY A 229 -16.44 -14.70 -0.46
C GLY A 229 -15.55 -13.81 -1.33
N SER A 230 -14.66 -13.02 -0.72
CA SER A 230 -13.62 -12.27 -1.45
C SER A 230 -12.30 -13.06 -1.54
N ALA A 231 -11.66 -13.01 -2.71
CA ALA A 231 -10.29 -13.48 -2.90
C ALA A 231 -9.32 -12.34 -2.55
N GLN A 232 -8.28 -12.66 -1.79
CA GLN A 232 -7.30 -11.68 -1.31
C GLN A 232 -5.87 -12.12 -1.59
N PHE A 233 -5.00 -11.12 -1.63
CA PHE A 233 -3.57 -11.30 -1.84
C PHE A 233 -2.82 -10.97 -0.56
N HIS A 234 -2.06 -11.95 -0.07
CA HIS A 234 -1.15 -11.78 1.05
C HIS A 234 0.28 -11.69 0.54
N TYR A 235 1.07 -10.78 1.11
CA TYR A 235 2.51 -10.74 0.85
C TYR A 235 3.25 -11.42 1.99
N TRP A 236 4.04 -12.44 1.68
CA TRP A 236 5.02 -12.98 2.60
C TRP A 236 6.34 -12.25 2.41
N ARG A 237 6.85 -11.62 3.47
CA ARG A 237 8.17 -11.01 3.51
C ARG A 237 9.16 -12.06 4.04
N ILE A 238 9.74 -12.86 3.14
CA ILE A 238 10.80 -13.83 3.51
C ILE A 238 12.12 -13.30 2.93
N HIS A 239 13.08 -13.02 3.82
CA HIS A 239 14.48 -12.71 3.50
C HIS A 239 14.71 -11.77 2.29
N GLY A 240 14.03 -10.62 2.26
CA GLY A 240 14.26 -9.59 1.24
C GLY A 240 13.56 -9.82 -0.11
N THR A 241 12.82 -10.91 -0.27
CA THR A 241 11.92 -11.16 -1.40
C THR A 241 10.46 -11.12 -0.95
N THR A 242 9.66 -10.28 -1.60
CA THR A 242 8.20 -10.24 -1.41
C THR A 242 7.57 -11.32 -2.28
N ILE A 243 6.98 -12.36 -1.68
CA ILE A 243 6.23 -13.40 -2.39
C ILE A 243 4.74 -13.11 -2.26
N LEU A 244 4.04 -12.99 -3.40
CA LEU A 244 2.59 -12.87 -3.46
C LEU A 244 1.97 -14.26 -3.30
N ALA A 245 1.18 -14.47 -2.24
CA ALA A 245 0.39 -15.67 -2.04
C ALA A 245 -1.10 -15.35 -2.13
N LEU A 246 -1.84 -16.18 -2.86
CA LEU A 246 -3.30 -16.13 -2.94
C LEU A 246 -3.89 -16.89 -1.76
N LEU A 247 -4.77 -16.23 -1.00
CA LEU A 247 -5.63 -16.90 -0.03
C LEU A 247 -7.05 -16.89 -0.60
N LEU A 248 -7.46 -18.04 -1.12
CA LEU A 248 -8.86 -18.31 -1.42
C LEU A 248 -9.52 -18.79 -0.13
N GLN A 249 -10.23 -17.90 0.57
CA GLN A 249 -11.08 -18.32 1.67
C GLN A 249 -12.28 -19.06 1.06
N GLN A 250 -12.43 -20.34 1.43
CA GLN A 250 -13.17 -21.38 0.72
C GLN A 250 -14.55 -20.99 0.17
N ALA A 251 -14.71 -21.13 -1.14
CA ALA A 251 -15.99 -21.30 -1.84
C ALA A 251 -16.06 -22.66 -2.56
N ILE A 252 -15.60 -23.73 -1.90
CA ILE A 252 -15.77 -25.12 -2.39
C ILE A 252 -16.23 -26.00 -1.22
N GLN A 253 -17.53 -26.02 -0.97
CA GLN A 253 -18.17 -27.25 -0.48
C GLN A 253 -18.61 -28.05 -1.71
N HIS A 254 -17.80 -29.04 -2.11
CA HIS A 254 -18.27 -30.12 -2.98
C HIS A 254 -17.86 -31.47 -2.38
N PRO A 255 -18.81 -32.37 -2.05
CA PRO A 255 -18.51 -33.76 -1.82
C PRO A 255 -18.74 -34.53 -3.13
N THR A 256 -17.68 -34.80 -3.89
CA THR A 256 -17.57 -36.07 -4.64
C THR A 256 -16.10 -36.45 -4.77
N ALA A 257 -15.83 -37.70 -4.43
CA ALA A 257 -14.51 -38.28 -4.27
C ALA A 257 -13.75 -38.42 -5.59
N HIS A 258 -12.43 -38.31 -5.56
CA HIS A 258 -11.52 -39.46 -5.68
C HIS A 258 -10.06 -39.04 -5.47
N HIS A 259 -9.44 -39.64 -4.44
CA HIS A 259 -8.03 -39.99 -4.25
C HIS A 259 -6.95 -39.14 -4.92
N TYR A 260 -6.12 -38.45 -4.14
CA TYR A 260 -4.65 -38.60 -4.19
C TYR A 260 -4.03 -38.30 -2.81
N HIS A 261 -2.96 -39.06 -2.51
CA HIS A 261 -2.28 -39.19 -1.24
C HIS A 261 -1.63 -37.91 -0.69
N ALA A 262 -1.58 -37.86 0.63
CA ALA A 262 -0.98 -36.83 1.47
C ALA A 262 0.55 -36.67 1.28
N LEU A 263 1.03 -35.44 1.47
CA LEU A 263 2.32 -35.16 2.08
C LEU A 263 2.09 -34.18 3.24
N ASP A 264 2.53 -34.61 4.40
CA ASP A 264 2.47 -34.01 5.73
C ASP A 264 3.35 -32.74 5.82
N PRO A 265 2.93 -31.70 6.55
CA PRO A 265 3.90 -30.99 7.38
C PRO A 265 3.38 -30.77 8.80
N ALA A 266 3.83 -31.62 9.71
CA ALA A 266 3.97 -31.28 11.11
C ALA A 266 5.11 -30.27 11.29
N VAL A 267 4.78 -29.01 11.55
CA VAL A 267 5.57 -28.12 12.44
C VAL A 267 4.60 -27.26 13.23
N ASP A 268 4.40 -27.69 14.48
CA ASP A 268 3.77 -26.92 15.55
C ASP A 268 4.70 -25.80 15.99
N ILE A 269 4.24 -24.55 15.94
CA ILE A 269 4.84 -23.44 16.70
C ILE A 269 3.71 -22.63 17.33
N THR A 270 3.13 -23.17 18.40
CA THR A 270 2.41 -22.38 19.39
C THR A 270 3.34 -22.03 20.56
N THR A 271 3.79 -20.78 20.65
CA THR A 271 4.06 -20.09 21.94
C THR A 271 4.38 -18.59 21.76
N LYS A 272 3.34 -17.74 21.96
CA LYS A 272 3.24 -16.45 22.73
C LYS A 272 4.27 -15.28 22.52
N PRO A 273 3.95 -14.04 22.98
CA PRO A 273 2.78 -13.21 22.72
C PRO A 273 3.11 -11.71 22.45
N HIS A 274 2.12 -10.93 22.02
CA HIS A 274 1.97 -9.45 22.14
C HIS A 274 3.10 -8.50 21.69
N LEU A 275 2.81 -7.76 20.61
CA LEU A 275 3.08 -6.32 20.49
C LEU A 275 2.09 -5.73 19.47
N SER A 276 0.84 -5.52 19.90
CA SER A 276 -0.10 -4.66 19.19
C SER A 276 0.27 -3.22 19.51
N GLN A 277 0.92 -2.52 18.58
CA GLN A 277 0.98 -1.07 18.62
C GLN A 277 0.18 -0.53 17.44
N ASN A 278 -0.92 0.15 17.79
CA ASN A 278 -1.70 1.00 16.93
C ASN A 278 -0.77 1.98 16.19
N LEU A 279 -0.56 1.76 14.90
CA LEU A 279 0.04 2.74 13.99
C LEU A 279 -1.09 3.41 13.20
N SER A 280 -1.86 4.24 13.89
CA SER A 280 -2.75 5.22 13.26
C SER A 280 -2.14 6.61 13.45
N GLY A 281 -1.17 6.95 12.61
CA GLY A 281 -0.61 8.30 12.52
C GLY A 281 0.29 8.46 11.30
N SER A 282 0.16 9.59 10.60
CA SER A 282 0.96 9.94 9.44
C SER A 282 2.15 10.82 9.84
N MET A 283 3.39 10.46 9.49
CA MET A 283 4.58 11.22 9.90
C MET A 283 5.59 11.34 8.77
N LEU A 284 5.90 12.57 8.35
CA LEU A 284 7.02 12.84 7.46
C LEU A 284 8.31 12.96 8.27
N TYR A 285 9.35 12.22 7.86
CA TYR A 285 10.64 12.28 8.53
C TYR A 285 11.70 12.91 7.63
N LYS A 286 12.47 13.83 8.22
CA LYS A 286 13.66 14.40 7.61
C LYS A 286 14.90 13.78 8.24
N CYS A 287 15.85 13.33 7.42
CA CYS A 287 17.22 13.05 7.87
C CYS A 287 18.14 14.25 7.57
N ALA A 288 18.98 14.64 8.53
CA ALA A 288 20.03 15.64 8.35
C ALA A 288 21.38 15.13 8.88
N ARG A 289 22.48 15.68 8.34
CA ARG A 289 23.86 15.39 8.74
C ARG A 289 24.38 16.46 9.70
N GLU A 290 24.91 16.07 10.85
CA GLU A 290 25.62 16.98 11.77
C GLU A 290 27.15 16.75 11.68
N PRO A 291 27.98 17.80 11.49
CA PRO A 291 29.41 17.69 11.70
C PRO A 291 29.73 17.75 13.20
N SER A 292 30.58 16.83 13.67
CA SER A 292 31.11 16.87 15.04
C SER A 292 31.95 18.14 15.23
N HIS A 293 31.52 19.03 16.13
CA HIS A 293 32.32 20.18 16.55
C HIS A 293 33.65 19.69 17.14
N VAL A 294 34.74 19.93 16.42
CA VAL A 294 36.07 19.97 17.01
C VAL A 294 36.14 21.28 17.80
N THR A 295 36.25 21.17 19.11
CA THR A 295 36.55 22.31 19.99
C THR A 295 37.87 22.93 19.55
N LYS A 296 37.80 24.07 18.85
CA LYS A 296 38.98 24.89 18.60
C LYS A 296 39.41 25.53 19.92
N ASN A 297 40.66 25.27 20.28
CA ASN A 297 41.34 25.81 21.45
C ASN A 297 41.36 27.36 21.38
N PRO A 298 40.96 28.12 22.42
CA PRO A 298 40.81 29.57 22.33
C PRO A 298 42.11 30.40 22.27
N ASN A 299 43.28 29.80 22.06
CA ASN A 299 44.58 30.47 22.20
C ASN A 299 45.43 30.48 20.91
N GLU A 300 44.82 30.75 19.75
CA GLU A 300 45.59 31.19 18.57
C GLU A 300 45.22 32.62 18.18
N THR A 301 46.02 33.54 18.70
CA THR A 301 46.13 34.92 18.25
C THR A 301 46.67 34.91 16.82
N ILE A 302 45.85 35.25 15.82
CA ILE A 302 46.34 35.54 14.47
C ILE A 302 46.25 37.05 14.25
N SER A 303 47.43 37.66 14.21
CA SER A 303 47.70 39.02 13.78
C SER A 303 47.35 39.22 12.30
N LYS A 304 46.79 40.39 11.99
CA LYS A 304 46.53 40.92 10.66
C LYS A 304 47.76 40.89 9.74
N GLN A 305 47.59 40.43 8.51
CA GLN A 305 47.92 41.14 7.27
C GLN A 305 47.20 40.50 6.09
#